data_AF-A0A2V6ERS9-F1
#
_entry.id   AF-A0A2V6ERS9-F1
#
_cell.length_a   1.000
_cell.length_b   1.000
_cell.length_c   1.000
_cell.angle_alpha   90.00
_cell.angle_beta   90.00
_cell.angle_gamma   90.00
#
_symmetry.space_group_name_H-M   'P 1'
#
loop_
_entity.id
_entity.type
_entity.pdbx_description
1 polymer ?
#
loop_
_entity_poly.entity_id
_entity_poly.type
_entity_poly.pdbx_seq_one_letter_code
_entity_poly.pdbx_strand_id
1 'polypeptide(L)'
;MLMKIEDYGFLSDTQTAALVGRNGSVDWLCFPRFDSASCFAALLGEPKNGRWLIAPSDASAEVTRKYRGHTLILETTFETKDGAVRLIDFMPPRGTNPDIVRIVEGVRGKVAMRMELIIRFDYGDVVPWVRKCGDGLEAIAGPNALVLRTPIETRGKDLTTAAEFEIAEGERAPFVLTWYPSHEKPPRAIHPEHALRETEKYWRDWAKCCVYGGKWNDAVVRSLVTLKGLTYAPTGGIVAAATTSLPEKIGGVRNWDYRYCWLRDATFTLFALTRAGFAEEARSWRGWLLRAIAGSPAQMQILYGMHGERRLPEFEIEWLPGYE
;
A
#
# COMPACT_ATOMS: atom_id res chain seq x y z
N MET A 1 4.76 -7.41 -19.40
CA MET A 1 3.39 -6.92 -19.67
C MET A 1 2.84 -6.41 -18.35
N LEU A 2 2.26 -5.21 -18.32
CA LEU A 2 1.62 -4.67 -17.13
C LEU A 2 0.49 -5.59 -16.69
N MET A 3 0.36 -5.83 -15.39
CA MET A 3 -0.75 -6.62 -14.84
C MET A 3 -2.04 -5.80 -14.90
N LYS A 4 -3.18 -6.48 -15.02
CA LYS A 4 -4.49 -5.82 -14.98
C LYS A 4 -4.76 -5.27 -13.59
N ILE A 5 -5.58 -4.23 -13.50
CA ILE A 5 -5.99 -3.64 -12.20
C ILE A 5 -6.59 -4.69 -11.26
N GLU A 6 -7.38 -5.63 -11.78
CA GLU A 6 -8.00 -6.72 -11.00
C GLU A 6 -6.99 -7.70 -10.38
N ASP A 7 -5.75 -7.74 -10.86
CA ASP A 7 -4.68 -8.60 -10.34
C ASP A 7 -3.94 -7.99 -9.14
N TYR A 8 -4.27 -6.77 -8.75
CA TYR A 8 -3.71 -6.12 -7.57
C TYR A 8 -4.55 -6.36 -6.31
N GLY A 9 -3.87 -6.55 -5.18
CA GLY A 9 -4.43 -6.50 -3.84
C GLY A 9 -4.09 -5.16 -3.18
N PHE A 10 -5.05 -4.60 -2.47
CA PHE A 10 -4.93 -3.35 -1.74
C PHE A 10 -4.48 -3.57 -0.29
N LEU A 11 -3.49 -2.80 0.16
CA LEU A 11 -3.05 -2.70 1.55
C LEU A 11 -3.18 -1.26 2.03
N SER A 12 -3.39 -1.05 3.32
CA SER A 12 -3.37 0.28 3.91
C SER A 12 -3.10 0.26 5.41
N ASP A 13 -2.40 1.28 5.89
CA ASP A 13 -2.26 1.63 7.31
C ASP A 13 -3.24 2.74 7.73
N THR A 14 -4.24 3.06 6.91
CA THR A 14 -5.20 4.18 7.01
C THR A 14 -4.59 5.58 6.89
N GLN A 15 -3.33 5.68 6.45
CA GLN A 15 -2.65 6.95 6.15
C GLN A 15 -2.03 6.99 4.76
N THR A 16 -1.71 5.81 4.22
CA THR A 16 -1.35 5.58 2.83
C THR A 16 -1.73 4.15 2.42
N ALA A 17 -1.36 3.75 1.20
CA ALA A 17 -1.67 2.43 0.66
C ALA A 17 -0.61 1.93 -0.32
N ALA A 18 -0.63 0.60 -0.49
CA ALA A 18 0.19 -0.13 -1.45
C ALA A 18 -0.71 -1.01 -2.33
N LEU A 19 -0.33 -1.21 -3.59
CA LEU A 19 -0.95 -2.20 -4.48
C LEU A 19 0.03 -3.33 -4.80
N VAL A 20 -0.37 -4.55 -4.45
CA VAL A 20 0.43 -5.77 -4.57
C VAL A 20 -0.12 -6.66 -5.68
N GLY A 21 0.62 -6.85 -6.75
CA GLY A 21 0.26 -7.73 -7.85
C GLY A 21 0.32 -9.21 -7.46
N ARG A 22 -0.45 -10.03 -8.17
CA ARG A 22 -0.42 -11.51 -8.05
C ARG A 22 0.97 -12.12 -8.22
N ASN A 23 1.86 -11.45 -8.96
CA ASN A 23 3.25 -11.86 -9.13
C ASN A 23 4.14 -11.60 -7.90
N GLY A 24 3.61 -11.07 -6.80
CA GLY A 24 4.38 -10.70 -5.61
C GLY A 24 5.10 -9.36 -5.74
N SER A 25 4.72 -8.49 -6.68
CA SER A 25 5.30 -7.16 -6.82
C SER A 25 4.43 -6.09 -6.16
N VAL A 26 5.03 -5.18 -5.39
CA VAL A 26 4.39 -3.91 -5.00
C VAL A 26 4.71 -2.88 -6.09
N ASP A 27 3.74 -2.57 -6.94
CA ASP A 27 3.94 -1.71 -8.12
C ASP A 27 3.42 -0.28 -7.91
N TRP A 28 2.70 -0.04 -6.81
CA TRP A 28 2.28 1.28 -6.38
C TRP A 28 2.44 1.43 -4.88
N LEU A 29 3.14 2.49 -4.45
CA LEU A 29 3.28 2.87 -3.05
C LEU A 29 3.60 4.35 -2.94
N CYS A 30 2.82 5.06 -2.13
CA CYS A 30 3.07 6.45 -1.77
C CYS A 30 3.49 6.51 -0.30
N PHE A 31 4.60 7.17 0.01
CA PHE A 31 4.98 7.46 1.39
C PHE A 31 5.27 8.94 1.57
N PRO A 32 4.93 9.53 2.73
CA PRO A 32 4.27 8.90 3.88
C PRO A 32 2.74 8.90 3.82
N ARG A 33 2.11 9.60 2.88
CA ARG A 33 0.64 9.77 2.80
C ARG A 33 0.10 9.34 1.44
N PHE A 34 -1.22 9.14 1.33
CA PHE A 34 -1.87 8.86 0.04
C PHE A 34 -1.50 9.86 -1.06
N ASP A 35 -1.54 11.16 -0.75
CA ASP A 35 -1.25 12.27 -1.68
C ASP A 35 0.26 12.58 -1.83
N SER A 36 1.15 11.76 -1.26
CA SER A 36 2.60 11.92 -1.46
C SER A 36 3.01 11.41 -2.83
N ALA A 37 4.13 11.92 -3.36
CA ALA A 37 4.72 11.34 -4.56
C ALA A 37 5.06 9.87 -4.35
N SER A 38 4.84 9.04 -5.36
CA SER A 38 5.04 7.61 -5.21
C SER A 38 6.53 7.28 -5.17
N CYS A 39 6.90 6.28 -4.36
CA CYS A 39 8.24 5.68 -4.36
C CYS A 39 8.31 4.41 -5.21
N PHE A 40 7.15 3.85 -5.57
CA PHE A 40 6.94 2.83 -6.59
C PHE A 40 5.85 3.29 -7.55
N ALA A 41 6.17 3.36 -8.84
CA ALA A 41 5.29 3.86 -9.90
C ALA A 41 5.10 2.87 -11.06
N ALA A 42 5.56 1.62 -10.92
CA ALA A 42 5.46 0.60 -11.97
C ALA A 42 4.01 0.32 -12.41
N LEU A 43 2.98 0.65 -11.61
CA LEU A 43 1.58 0.57 -12.03
C LEU A 43 1.26 1.45 -13.26
N LEU A 44 1.87 2.64 -13.34
CA LEU A 44 1.68 3.63 -14.41
C LEU A 44 2.88 3.71 -15.36
N GLY A 45 3.84 2.81 -15.20
CA GLY A 45 5.09 2.84 -15.95
C GLY A 45 5.71 1.47 -16.12
N GLU A 46 7.03 1.41 -16.05
CA GLU A 46 7.79 0.18 -16.18
C GLU A 46 8.36 -0.24 -14.81
N PRO A 47 8.83 -1.48 -14.66
CA PRO A 47 9.58 -1.91 -13.49
C PRO A 47 10.66 -0.93 -13.02
N LYS A 48 11.34 -0.25 -13.96
CA LYS A 48 12.41 0.72 -13.67
C LYS A 48 11.92 1.99 -12.98
N ASN A 49 10.62 2.32 -13.07
CA ASN A 49 9.98 3.44 -12.38
C ASN A 49 9.65 3.13 -10.91
N GLY A 50 10.12 1.99 -10.41
CA GLY A 50 10.07 1.64 -9.01
C GLY A 50 9.02 0.58 -8.70
N ARG A 51 9.46 -0.50 -8.07
CA ARG A 51 8.65 -1.62 -7.61
C ARG A 51 9.39 -2.40 -6.52
N TRP A 52 8.67 -3.27 -5.84
CA TRP A 52 9.26 -4.26 -4.95
C TRP A 52 8.73 -5.66 -5.21
N LEU A 53 9.52 -6.50 -5.88
CA LEU A 53 9.20 -7.89 -6.21
C LEU A 53 9.76 -8.84 -5.16
N ILE A 54 8.93 -9.76 -4.67
CA ILE A 54 9.33 -10.97 -3.94
C ILE A 54 8.51 -12.13 -4.50
N ALA A 55 9.17 -13.10 -5.11
CA ALA A 55 8.50 -14.20 -5.79
C ALA A 55 9.42 -15.43 -5.92
N PRO A 56 8.89 -16.62 -6.20
CA PRO A 56 9.71 -17.74 -6.64
C PRO A 56 10.55 -17.40 -7.87
N SER A 57 11.71 -18.05 -7.98
CA SER A 57 12.52 -18.00 -9.19
C SER A 57 11.85 -18.74 -10.36
N ASP A 58 10.95 -19.69 -10.07
CA ASP A 58 10.09 -20.34 -11.05
C ASP A 58 8.97 -19.40 -11.52
N ALA A 59 9.08 -18.91 -12.75
CA ALA A 59 8.09 -18.02 -13.35
C ALA A 59 6.77 -18.72 -13.73
N SER A 60 6.72 -20.06 -13.68
CA SER A 60 5.54 -20.86 -13.99
C SER A 60 4.71 -21.25 -12.76
N ALA A 61 5.09 -20.74 -11.58
CA ALA A 61 4.39 -21.03 -10.33
C ALA A 61 2.89 -20.68 -10.42
N GLU A 62 2.03 -21.60 -9.98
CA GLU A 62 0.60 -21.33 -9.88
C GLU A 62 0.33 -20.38 -8.70
N VAL A 63 -0.52 -19.38 -8.92
CA VAL A 63 -0.76 -18.32 -7.93
C VAL A 63 -2.20 -18.35 -7.44
N THR A 64 -2.35 -18.49 -6.13
CA THR A 64 -3.61 -18.25 -5.43
C THR A 64 -3.45 -17.10 -4.44
N ARG A 65 -4.51 -16.33 -4.21
CA ARG A 65 -4.48 -15.23 -3.24
C ARG A 65 -5.76 -15.13 -2.45
N LYS A 66 -5.65 -14.66 -1.21
CA LYS A 66 -6.79 -14.30 -0.36
C LYS A 66 -6.36 -13.26 0.65
N TYR A 67 -7.32 -12.51 1.17
CA TYR A 67 -7.11 -11.79 2.43
C TYR A 67 -7.34 -12.73 3.61
N ARG A 68 -6.56 -12.57 4.68
CA ARG A 68 -6.73 -13.33 5.92
C ARG A 68 -7.98 -12.85 6.66
N GLY A 69 -9.09 -13.58 6.56
CA GLY A 69 -10.36 -13.16 7.17
C GLY A 69 -10.75 -11.74 6.75
N HIS A 70 -11.48 -10.99 7.58
CA HIS A 70 -11.83 -9.59 7.32
C HIS A 70 -10.71 -8.61 7.69
N THR A 71 -9.51 -8.81 7.12
CA THR A 71 -8.35 -7.92 7.33
C THR A 71 -7.76 -7.41 6.01
N LEU A 72 -6.89 -6.41 6.08
CA LEU A 72 -6.00 -6.01 4.98
C LEU A 72 -4.62 -6.68 5.08
N ILE A 73 -4.58 -7.96 5.49
CA ILE A 73 -3.42 -8.83 5.36
C ILE A 73 -3.64 -9.72 4.14
N LEU A 74 -2.82 -9.54 3.11
CA LEU A 74 -2.89 -10.30 1.86
C LEU A 74 -1.97 -11.51 1.93
N GLU A 75 -2.50 -12.68 1.60
CA GLU A 75 -1.75 -13.92 1.49
C GLU A 75 -1.73 -14.36 0.03
N THR A 76 -0.56 -14.34 -0.59
CA THR A 76 -0.33 -14.86 -1.94
C THR A 76 0.47 -16.15 -1.83
N THR A 77 -0.13 -17.28 -2.22
CA THR A 77 0.55 -18.58 -2.22
C THR A 77 0.99 -18.92 -3.63
N PHE A 78 2.29 -19.22 -3.76
CA PHE A 78 2.91 -19.69 -4.99
C PHE A 78 3.18 -21.18 -4.87
N GLU A 79 2.69 -21.93 -5.84
CA GLU A 79 2.85 -23.37 -5.96
C GLU A 79 3.86 -23.66 -7.07
N THR A 80 4.98 -24.28 -6.73
CA THR A 80 6.03 -24.67 -7.69
C THR A 80 6.18 -26.20 -7.71
N LYS A 81 6.98 -26.70 -8.65
CA LYS A 81 7.34 -28.14 -8.69
C LYS A 81 8.11 -28.61 -7.45
N ASP A 82 8.82 -27.71 -6.75
CA ASP A 82 9.75 -28.04 -5.66
C ASP A 82 9.14 -27.79 -4.26
N GLY A 83 7.95 -27.16 -4.21
CA GLY A 83 7.26 -26.85 -2.96
C GLY A 83 6.24 -25.73 -3.10
N ALA A 84 5.87 -25.15 -1.96
CA ALA A 84 4.98 -24.01 -1.92
C ALA A 84 5.43 -22.99 -0.89
N VAL A 85 5.20 -21.73 -1.22
CA VAL A 85 5.57 -20.59 -0.38
C VAL A 85 4.40 -19.63 -0.32
N ARG A 86 4.20 -19.02 0.84
CA ARG A 86 3.21 -17.96 1.06
C ARG A 86 3.91 -16.65 1.33
N LEU A 87 3.56 -15.64 0.56
CA LEU A 87 3.92 -14.25 0.81
C LEU A 87 2.77 -13.57 1.56
N ILE A 88 3.07 -13.08 2.76
CA ILE A 88 2.12 -12.39 3.63
C ILE A 88 2.48 -10.90 3.61
N ASP A 89 1.66 -10.10 2.93
CA ASP A 89 1.85 -8.66 2.78
C ASP A 89 0.84 -7.88 3.64
N PHE A 90 1.33 -6.91 4.41
CA PHE A 90 0.47 -6.03 5.20
C PHE A 90 1.15 -4.70 5.53
N MET A 91 0.33 -3.71 5.88
CA MET A 91 0.78 -2.45 6.45
C MET A 91 0.21 -2.37 7.87
N PRO A 92 1.05 -2.34 8.92
CA PRO A 92 0.55 -2.26 10.28
C PRO A 92 -0.11 -0.90 10.53
N PRO A 93 -1.11 -0.82 11.43
CA PRO A 93 -1.63 0.47 11.89
C PRO A 93 -0.46 1.35 12.33
N ARG A 94 -0.40 2.57 11.77
CA ARG A 94 0.79 3.39 11.90
C ARG A 94 1.05 3.79 13.36
N GLY A 95 2.27 3.52 13.81
CA GLY A 95 2.85 4.17 14.98
C GLY A 95 3.36 5.56 14.61
N THR A 96 4.68 5.69 14.46
CA THR A 96 5.32 6.95 14.03
C THR A 96 5.59 6.97 12.53
N ASN A 97 6.23 5.92 12.01
CA ASN A 97 6.64 5.81 10.62
C ASN A 97 5.74 4.82 9.87
N PRO A 98 5.51 5.00 8.56
CA PRO A 98 4.86 3.96 7.78
C PRO A 98 5.82 2.80 7.51
N ASP A 99 5.25 1.61 7.63
CA ASP A 99 5.89 0.34 7.28
C ASP A 99 5.05 -0.40 6.24
N ILE A 100 5.74 -1.10 5.35
CA ILE A 100 5.18 -2.26 4.66
C ILE A 100 5.99 -3.49 5.07
N VAL A 101 5.29 -4.52 5.53
CA VAL A 101 5.88 -5.76 6.03
C VAL A 101 5.46 -6.90 5.11
N ARG A 102 6.46 -7.68 4.70
CA ARG A 102 6.31 -8.80 3.78
C ARG A 102 6.99 -10.00 4.40
N ILE A 103 6.26 -11.07 4.68
CA ILE A 103 6.83 -12.29 5.29
C ILE A 103 6.71 -13.43 4.30
N VAL A 104 7.84 -14.00 3.93
CA VAL A 104 7.90 -15.22 3.12
C VAL A 104 7.84 -16.41 4.09
N GLU A 105 6.84 -17.26 3.94
CA GLU A 105 6.60 -18.46 4.74
C GLU A 105 6.71 -19.70 3.85
N GLY A 106 7.64 -20.61 4.13
CA GLY A 106 7.69 -21.90 3.47
C GLY A 106 6.53 -22.79 3.92
N VAL A 107 5.61 -23.12 3.01
CA VAL A 107 4.42 -23.91 3.32
C VAL A 107 4.70 -25.40 3.22
N ARG A 108 5.46 -25.83 2.22
CA ARG A 108 5.96 -27.20 2.06
C ARG A 108 7.14 -27.25 1.09
N GLY A 109 7.97 -28.29 1.20
CA GLY A 109 9.12 -28.46 0.32
C GLY A 109 10.18 -27.36 0.52
N LYS A 110 10.96 -27.07 -0.53
CA LYS A 110 11.99 -26.03 -0.50
C LYS A 110 11.93 -25.22 -1.79
N VAL A 111 11.65 -23.92 -1.67
CA VAL A 111 11.41 -23.06 -2.84
C VAL A 111 12.53 -22.05 -2.99
N ALA A 112 13.12 -21.98 -4.19
CA ALA A 112 14.05 -20.92 -4.56
C ALA A 112 13.27 -19.62 -4.83
N MET A 113 13.68 -18.56 -4.15
CA MET A 113 13.07 -17.24 -4.15
C MET A 113 14.03 -16.18 -4.67
N ARG A 114 13.46 -15.09 -5.19
CA ARG A 114 14.18 -13.89 -5.57
C ARG A 114 13.47 -12.63 -5.08
N MET A 115 14.26 -11.59 -4.88
CA MET A 115 13.81 -10.26 -4.48
C MET A 115 14.43 -9.21 -5.41
N GLU A 116 13.63 -8.24 -5.85
CA GLU A 116 14.10 -7.04 -6.54
C GLU A 116 13.42 -5.81 -5.93
N LEU A 117 14.21 -4.86 -5.44
CA LEU A 117 13.73 -3.59 -4.89
C LEU A 117 14.34 -2.47 -5.71
N ILE A 118 13.48 -1.84 -6.51
CA ILE A 118 13.79 -0.68 -7.33
C ILE A 118 13.08 0.50 -6.67
N ILE A 119 13.84 1.38 -6.03
CA ILE A 119 13.28 2.58 -5.40
C ILE A 119 13.44 3.74 -6.37
N ARG A 120 12.35 4.45 -6.64
CA ARG A 120 12.37 5.70 -7.40
C ARG A 120 11.38 6.66 -6.76
N PHE A 121 11.90 7.67 -6.07
CA PHE A 121 11.06 8.72 -5.51
C PHE A 121 10.51 9.63 -6.62
N ASP A 122 9.56 10.49 -6.26
CA ASP A 122 8.97 11.46 -7.17
C ASP A 122 8.37 10.82 -8.43
N TYR A 123 7.48 9.85 -8.23
CA TYR A 123 6.77 9.18 -9.32
C TYR A 123 7.67 8.47 -10.33
N GLY A 124 8.75 7.84 -9.85
CA GLY A 124 9.59 7.02 -10.71
C GLY A 124 10.81 7.73 -11.29
N ASP A 125 11.06 9.00 -10.96
CA ASP A 125 12.14 9.80 -11.54
C ASP A 125 13.43 9.79 -10.70
N VAL A 126 13.31 10.04 -9.39
CA VAL A 126 14.47 10.30 -8.54
C VAL A 126 15.08 8.99 -8.01
N VAL A 127 16.28 8.69 -8.49
CA VAL A 127 17.09 7.55 -8.02
C VAL A 127 17.76 7.91 -6.68
N PRO A 128 17.57 7.11 -5.61
CA PRO A 128 18.20 7.37 -4.33
C PRO A 128 19.64 6.86 -4.24
N TRP A 129 20.40 7.46 -3.33
CA TRP A 129 21.66 6.89 -2.85
C TRP A 129 21.38 5.75 -1.90
N VAL A 130 21.98 4.58 -2.15
CA VAL A 130 21.77 3.37 -1.35
C VAL A 130 23.04 3.02 -0.59
N ARG A 131 22.92 2.79 0.72
CA ARG A 131 24.02 2.35 1.59
C ARG A 131 23.57 1.33 2.61
N LYS A 132 24.46 0.42 3.00
CA LYS A 132 24.26 -0.42 4.18
C LYS A 132 24.64 0.39 5.41
N CYS A 133 23.74 0.51 6.38
CA CYS A 133 23.95 1.30 7.59
C CYS A 133 23.26 0.61 8.78
N GLY A 134 24.00 0.39 9.86
CA GLY A 134 23.48 -0.27 11.06
C GLY A 134 22.86 -1.63 10.74
N ASP A 135 21.56 -1.75 10.97
CA ASP A 135 20.76 -2.97 10.84
C ASP A 135 19.99 -3.08 9.51
N GLY A 136 20.24 -2.19 8.54
CA GLY A 136 19.48 -2.17 7.29
C GLY A 136 20.18 -1.56 6.09
N LEU A 137 19.47 -1.55 4.98
CA LEU A 137 19.85 -0.88 3.73
C LEU A 137 19.03 0.39 3.60
N GLU A 138 19.70 1.54 3.72
CA GLU A 138 19.10 2.86 3.62
C GLU A 138 19.15 3.38 2.18
N ALA A 139 18.06 3.95 1.71
CA ALA A 139 17.93 4.62 0.43
C ALA A 139 17.44 6.06 0.66
N ILE A 140 18.21 7.07 0.25
CA ILE A 140 17.92 8.48 0.54
C ILE A 140 17.89 9.30 -0.75
N ALA A 141 16.84 10.12 -0.92
CA ALA A 141 16.82 11.21 -1.89
C ALA A 141 15.90 12.36 -1.44
N GLY A 142 16.40 13.59 -1.48
CA GLY A 142 15.64 14.78 -1.09
C GLY A 142 15.09 14.65 0.33
N PRO A 143 13.78 14.85 0.57
CA PRO A 143 13.17 14.75 1.90
C PRO A 143 12.89 13.30 2.34
N ASN A 144 13.11 12.32 1.46
CA ASN A 144 12.67 10.94 1.68
C ASN A 144 13.84 10.02 2.00
N ALA A 145 13.65 9.16 2.99
CA ALA A 145 14.49 8.01 3.24
C ALA A 145 13.65 6.75 3.43
N LEU A 146 14.16 5.62 2.93
CA LEU A 146 13.63 4.28 3.16
C LEU A 146 14.72 3.43 3.79
N VAL A 147 14.35 2.55 4.72
CA VAL A 147 15.24 1.53 5.26
C VAL A 147 14.63 0.15 5.07
N LEU A 148 15.32 -0.71 4.33
CA LEU A 148 15.00 -2.13 4.20
C LEU A 148 15.70 -2.92 5.30
N ARG A 149 14.93 -3.71 6.05
CA ARG A 149 15.45 -4.67 7.04
C ARG A 149 14.97 -6.08 6.71
N THR A 150 15.91 -6.99 6.61
CA THR A 150 15.67 -8.41 6.31
C THR A 150 16.87 -9.23 6.78
N PRO A 151 16.68 -10.48 7.23
CA PRO A 151 17.80 -11.39 7.50
C PRO A 151 18.46 -11.90 6.21
N ILE A 152 17.82 -11.70 5.04
CA ILE A 152 18.33 -12.17 3.75
C ILE A 152 19.44 -11.25 3.26
N GLU A 153 20.54 -11.84 2.80
CA GLU A 153 21.64 -11.08 2.21
C GLU A 153 21.22 -10.44 0.89
N THR A 154 21.49 -9.14 0.76
CA THR A 154 21.17 -8.34 -0.42
C THR A 154 22.42 -7.83 -1.11
N ARG A 155 22.37 -7.71 -2.44
CA ARG A 155 23.42 -7.10 -3.26
C ARG A 155 22.85 -6.00 -4.16
N GLY A 156 23.65 -4.96 -4.41
CA GLY A 156 23.31 -3.94 -5.40
C GLY A 156 23.67 -4.42 -6.82
N LYS A 157 22.77 -4.19 -7.78
CA LYS A 157 23.00 -4.43 -9.21
C LYS A 157 22.14 -3.45 -10.02
N ASP A 158 22.71 -2.71 -10.96
CA ASP A 158 21.97 -1.85 -11.90
C ASP A 158 20.90 -0.95 -11.24
N LEU A 159 21.30 -0.21 -10.20
CA LEU A 159 20.40 0.66 -9.41
C LEU A 159 19.20 -0.07 -8.78
N THR A 160 19.37 -1.38 -8.53
CA THR A 160 18.40 -2.29 -7.91
C THR A 160 19.06 -2.99 -6.73
N THR A 161 18.31 -3.15 -5.64
CA THR A 161 18.70 -4.07 -4.56
C THR A 161 18.11 -5.43 -4.85
N ALA A 162 18.95 -6.46 -4.98
CA ALA A 162 18.54 -7.82 -5.34
C ALA A 162 18.93 -8.82 -4.25
N ALA A 163 18.15 -9.90 -4.13
CA ALA A 163 18.50 -11.05 -3.31
C ALA A 163 18.00 -12.35 -3.95
N GLU A 164 18.72 -13.43 -3.68
CA GLU A 164 18.35 -14.81 -4.02
C GLU A 164 18.49 -15.62 -2.74
N PHE A 165 17.48 -16.43 -2.43
CA PHE A 165 17.47 -17.23 -1.20
C PHE A 165 16.56 -18.44 -1.40
N GLU A 166 16.66 -19.41 -0.51
CA GLU A 166 15.74 -20.53 -0.45
C GLU A 166 14.92 -20.45 0.84
N ILE A 167 13.71 -20.97 0.81
CA ILE A 167 12.85 -21.08 2.00
C ILE A 167 12.32 -22.52 2.07
N ALA A 168 12.61 -23.20 3.18
CA ALA A 168 12.11 -24.54 3.46
C ALA A 168 10.80 -24.48 4.25
N GLU A 169 10.06 -25.59 4.25
CA GLU A 169 8.85 -25.77 5.06
C GLU A 169 9.05 -25.34 6.53
N GLY A 170 8.15 -24.48 7.01
CA GLY A 170 8.17 -23.94 8.37
C GLY A 170 9.11 -22.74 8.57
N GLU A 171 10.02 -22.47 7.63
CA GLU A 171 10.89 -21.29 7.70
C GLU A 171 10.13 -20.01 7.34
N ARG A 172 10.53 -18.90 7.97
CA ARG A 172 9.97 -17.58 7.69
C ARG A 172 11.06 -16.53 7.55
N ALA A 173 10.99 -15.75 6.46
CA ALA A 173 11.90 -14.65 6.18
C ALA A 173 11.13 -13.33 6.05
N PRO A 174 11.21 -12.42 7.04
CA PRO A 174 10.56 -11.13 6.97
C PRO A 174 11.39 -10.08 6.22
N PHE A 175 10.69 -9.20 5.51
CA PHE A 175 11.23 -8.00 4.90
C PHE A 175 10.37 -6.80 5.34
N VAL A 176 11.02 -5.79 5.90
CA VAL A 176 10.36 -4.57 6.36
C VAL A 176 10.95 -3.39 5.62
N LEU A 177 10.10 -2.60 4.97
CA LEU A 177 10.50 -1.32 4.38
C LEU A 177 9.79 -0.20 5.15
N THR A 178 10.59 0.64 5.80
CA THR A 178 10.11 1.76 6.62
C THR A 178 10.52 3.08 6.00
N TRP A 179 9.59 4.03 5.89
CA TRP A 179 9.92 5.40 5.47
C TRP A 179 10.16 6.33 6.65
N TYR A 180 11.06 7.29 6.48
CA TYR A 180 11.28 8.38 7.44
C TYR A 180 11.79 9.64 6.72
N PRO A 181 11.65 10.83 7.34
CA PRO A 181 12.26 12.04 6.82
C PRO A 181 13.78 11.88 6.76
N SER A 182 14.40 12.17 5.61
CA SER A 182 15.83 11.92 5.38
C SER A 182 16.80 12.67 6.30
N HIS A 183 16.33 13.76 6.92
CA HIS A 183 17.09 14.56 7.88
C HIS A 183 16.99 14.05 9.32
N GLU A 184 16.18 13.02 9.57
CA GLU A 184 16.07 12.34 10.85
C GLU A 184 16.93 11.07 10.91
N LYS A 185 17.08 10.51 12.11
CA LYS A 185 17.74 9.20 12.27
C LYS A 185 16.81 8.08 11.79
N PRO A 186 17.36 7.00 11.21
CA PRO A 186 16.56 5.82 10.88
C PRO A 186 15.75 5.35 12.09
N PRO A 187 14.45 5.06 11.92
CA PRO A 187 13.61 4.58 13.00
C PRO A 187 14.07 3.20 13.48
N ARG A 188 13.70 2.85 14.72
CA ARG A 188 13.99 1.52 15.27
C ARG A 188 13.26 0.44 14.47
N ALA A 189 13.89 -0.72 14.31
CA ALA A 189 13.26 -1.87 13.70
C ALA A 189 12.01 -2.30 14.47
N ILE A 190 10.92 -2.56 13.74
CA ILE A 190 9.73 -3.21 14.29
C ILE A 190 9.89 -4.73 14.26
N HIS A 191 9.23 -5.43 15.19
CA HIS A 191 9.22 -6.90 15.19
C HIS A 191 8.13 -7.43 14.24
N PRO A 192 8.47 -8.06 13.10
CA PRO A 192 7.51 -8.37 12.03
C PRO A 192 6.34 -9.25 12.48
N GLU A 193 6.61 -10.28 13.28
CA GLU A 193 5.55 -11.18 13.80
C GLU A 193 4.62 -10.50 14.80
N HIS A 194 5.14 -9.55 15.57
CA HIS A 194 4.32 -8.79 16.50
C HIS A 194 3.43 -7.82 15.72
N ALA A 195 4.00 -7.13 14.73
CA ALA A 195 3.25 -6.27 13.81
C ALA A 195 2.14 -7.03 13.08
N LEU A 196 2.39 -8.28 12.64
CA LEU A 196 1.37 -9.13 12.00
C LEU A 196 0.18 -9.40 12.95
N ARG A 197 0.46 -9.80 14.19
CA ARG A 197 -0.58 -10.07 15.20
C ARG A 197 -1.39 -8.82 15.54
N GLU A 198 -0.73 -7.69 15.73
CA GLU A 198 -1.41 -6.42 16.04
C GLU A 198 -2.26 -5.92 14.86
N THR A 199 -1.76 -6.08 13.63
CA THR A 199 -2.51 -5.76 12.42
C THR A 199 -3.75 -6.63 12.29
N GLU A 200 -3.61 -7.94 12.50
CA GLU A 200 -4.74 -8.86 12.46
C GLU A 200 -5.78 -8.53 13.53
N LYS A 201 -5.33 -8.24 14.76
CA LYS A 201 -6.20 -7.82 15.85
C LYS A 201 -6.95 -6.53 15.52
N TYR A 202 -6.24 -5.50 15.05
CA TYR A 202 -6.84 -4.21 14.68
C TYR A 202 -8.00 -4.38 13.70
N TRP A 203 -7.76 -5.09 12.59
CA TRP A 203 -8.77 -5.28 11.56
C TRP A 203 -9.93 -6.16 12.04
N ARG A 204 -9.64 -7.25 12.77
CA ARG A 204 -10.68 -8.12 13.32
C ARG A 204 -11.56 -7.38 14.31
N ASP A 205 -10.98 -6.58 15.19
CA ASP A 205 -11.73 -5.82 16.19
C ASP A 205 -12.58 -4.72 15.54
N TRP A 206 -12.05 -4.05 14.52
CA TRP A 206 -12.83 -3.11 13.73
C TRP A 206 -13.98 -3.81 12.98
N ALA A 207 -13.72 -4.90 12.27
CA ALA A 207 -14.72 -5.61 11.47
C ALA A 207 -15.87 -6.20 12.31
N LYS A 208 -15.59 -6.62 13.55
CA LYS A 208 -16.62 -7.12 14.50
C LYS A 208 -17.69 -6.09 14.85
N CYS A 209 -17.40 -4.79 14.70
CA CYS A 209 -18.38 -3.74 14.95
C CYS A 209 -19.45 -3.63 13.86
N CYS A 210 -19.30 -4.34 12.74
CA CYS A 210 -20.28 -4.33 11.66
C CYS A 210 -21.59 -4.99 12.11
N VAL A 211 -22.70 -4.25 12.01
CA VAL A 211 -24.03 -4.77 12.38
C VAL A 211 -24.80 -5.41 11.22
N TYR A 212 -24.18 -5.49 10.03
CA TYR A 212 -24.82 -6.10 8.86
C TYR A 212 -24.89 -7.63 9.00
N GLY A 213 -26.09 -8.19 9.14
CA GLY A 213 -26.33 -9.64 9.28
C GLY A 213 -26.93 -10.32 8.04
N GLY A 214 -26.87 -9.69 6.85
CA GLY A 214 -27.51 -10.20 5.64
C GLY A 214 -26.71 -11.31 4.92
N LYS A 215 -27.33 -11.92 3.90
CA LYS A 215 -26.76 -13.04 3.11
C LYS A 215 -25.41 -12.74 2.43
N TRP A 216 -25.08 -11.46 2.24
CA TRP A 216 -23.84 -11.01 1.58
C TRP A 216 -22.78 -10.52 2.58
N ASN A 217 -22.80 -11.00 3.83
CA ASN A 217 -21.98 -10.46 4.92
C ASN A 217 -20.49 -10.38 4.55
N ASP A 218 -19.93 -11.45 4.00
CA ASP A 218 -18.51 -11.47 3.63
C ASP A 218 -18.13 -10.40 2.61
N ALA A 219 -18.94 -10.23 1.57
CA ALA A 219 -18.72 -9.22 0.54
C ALA A 219 -18.87 -7.80 1.10
N VAL A 220 -19.91 -7.56 1.93
CA VAL A 220 -20.16 -6.27 2.56
C VAL A 220 -19.01 -5.90 3.50
N VAL A 221 -18.60 -6.80 4.40
CA VAL A 221 -17.50 -6.53 5.34
C VAL A 221 -16.18 -6.33 4.58
N ARG A 222 -15.91 -7.10 3.52
CA ARG A 222 -14.74 -6.87 2.65
C ARG A 222 -14.74 -5.46 2.06
N SER A 223 -15.85 -5.02 1.48
CA SER A 223 -15.97 -3.67 0.92
C SER A 223 -15.77 -2.60 1.99
N LEU A 224 -16.35 -2.78 3.18
CA LEU A 224 -16.21 -1.83 4.30
C LEU A 224 -14.77 -1.75 4.80
N VAL A 225 -14.04 -2.87 4.87
CA VAL A 225 -12.61 -2.90 5.21
C VAL A 225 -11.78 -2.11 4.19
N THR A 226 -12.08 -2.24 2.89
CA THR A 226 -11.42 -1.42 1.85
C THR A 226 -11.72 0.07 2.04
N LEU A 227 -12.98 0.44 2.26
CA LEU A 227 -13.38 1.83 2.50
C LEU A 227 -12.73 2.41 3.77
N LYS A 228 -12.58 1.60 4.82
CA LYS A 228 -11.84 1.97 6.02
C LYS A 228 -10.36 2.20 5.72
N GLY A 229 -9.75 1.35 4.90
CA GLY A 229 -8.39 1.56 4.42
C GLY A 229 -8.22 2.88 3.66
N LEU A 230 -9.23 3.34 2.92
CA LEU A 230 -9.21 4.65 2.22
C LEU A 230 -9.55 5.85 3.13
N THR A 231 -9.86 5.63 4.40
CA THR A 231 -10.17 6.70 5.36
C THR A 231 -8.89 7.15 6.04
N TYR A 232 -8.48 8.40 5.79
CA TYR A 232 -7.30 9.02 6.39
C TYR A 232 -7.51 9.24 7.89
N ALA A 233 -7.02 8.29 8.69
CA ALA A 233 -7.27 8.22 10.14
C ALA A 233 -6.94 9.52 10.91
N PRO A 234 -5.87 10.29 10.59
CA PRO A 234 -5.54 11.50 11.34
C PRO A 234 -6.61 12.59 11.32
N THR A 235 -7.38 12.70 10.22
CA THR A 235 -8.32 13.82 10.05
C THR A 235 -9.76 13.40 9.83
N GLY A 236 -9.99 12.21 9.25
CA GLY A 236 -11.30 11.74 8.78
C GLY A 236 -11.58 11.97 7.29
N GLY A 237 -10.65 12.59 6.54
CA GLY A 237 -10.78 12.70 5.09
C GLY A 237 -10.78 11.33 4.42
N ILE A 238 -11.57 11.14 3.35
CA ILE A 238 -11.68 9.85 2.66
C ILE A 238 -11.23 10.04 1.22
N VAL A 239 -10.16 9.34 0.82
CA VAL A 239 -9.68 9.40 -0.55
C VAL A 239 -10.62 8.61 -1.46
N ALA A 240 -10.81 9.07 -2.70
CA ALA A 240 -11.69 8.38 -3.63
C ALA A 240 -11.07 7.07 -4.17
N ALA A 241 -9.74 7.03 -4.30
CA ALA A 241 -8.95 5.82 -4.53
C ALA A 241 -7.51 6.00 -4.01
N ALA A 242 -6.75 4.91 -3.96
CA ALA A 242 -5.36 4.92 -3.52
C ALA A 242 -4.34 5.29 -4.62
N THR A 243 -4.81 5.59 -5.83
CA THR A 243 -4.02 5.79 -7.04
C THR A 243 -4.38 7.09 -7.73
N THR A 244 -3.46 7.60 -8.54
CA THR A 244 -3.72 8.67 -9.51
C THR A 244 -3.72 8.10 -10.92
N SER A 245 -4.31 8.84 -11.85
CA SER A 245 -4.04 8.72 -13.29
C SER A 245 -4.43 7.39 -13.95
N LEU A 246 -5.13 6.51 -13.24
CA LEU A 246 -5.82 5.38 -13.86
C LEU A 246 -7.05 5.91 -14.63
N PRO A 247 -7.23 5.49 -15.90
CA PRO A 247 -8.25 6.06 -16.76
C PRO A 247 -9.66 5.56 -16.38
N GLU A 248 -10.65 6.47 -16.34
CA GLU A 248 -12.07 6.07 -16.25
C GLU A 248 -12.49 5.17 -17.42
N LYS A 249 -11.87 5.40 -18.59
CA LYS A 249 -12.02 4.61 -19.81
C LYS A 249 -10.65 4.55 -20.49
N ILE A 250 -10.17 3.34 -20.81
CA ILE A 250 -8.89 3.12 -21.51
C ILE A 250 -8.81 4.02 -22.77
N GLY A 251 -7.68 4.71 -22.94
CA GLY A 251 -7.45 5.72 -23.98
C GLY A 251 -8.22 7.04 -23.82
N GLY A 252 -8.91 7.24 -22.70
CA GLY A 252 -9.62 8.48 -22.35
C GLY A 252 -8.72 9.52 -21.68
N VAL A 253 -9.24 10.73 -21.52
CA VAL A 253 -8.53 11.87 -20.92
C VAL A 253 -8.79 12.07 -19.42
N ARG A 254 -9.68 11.25 -18.83
CA ARG A 254 -10.13 11.40 -17.43
C ARG A 254 -9.26 10.54 -16.52
N ASN A 255 -8.04 11.03 -16.29
CA ASN A 255 -6.97 10.35 -15.55
C ASN A 255 -6.66 11.16 -14.28
N TRP A 256 -7.69 11.45 -13.49
CA TRP A 256 -7.59 12.32 -12.32
C TRP A 256 -6.76 11.70 -11.19
N ASP A 257 -6.29 12.55 -10.29
CA ASP A 257 -5.77 12.10 -9.01
C ASP A 257 -6.92 11.81 -8.03
N TYR A 258 -7.18 10.52 -7.81
CA TYR A 258 -8.23 10.07 -6.89
C TYR A 258 -7.74 9.95 -5.44
N ARG A 259 -6.48 10.29 -5.15
CA ARG A 259 -5.88 10.26 -3.80
C ARG A 259 -6.30 11.44 -2.92
N TYR A 260 -7.23 12.26 -3.40
CA TYR A 260 -7.83 13.40 -2.71
C TYR A 260 -9.25 13.12 -2.23
N CYS A 261 -9.75 13.96 -1.33
CA CYS A 261 -11.09 13.83 -0.77
C CYS A 261 -12.10 14.55 -1.66
N TRP A 262 -12.82 13.78 -2.48
CA TRP A 262 -13.95 14.25 -3.28
C TRP A 262 -15.21 14.23 -2.43
N LEU A 263 -15.88 15.37 -2.24
CA LEU A 263 -17.00 15.49 -1.29
C LEU A 263 -18.13 14.48 -1.59
N ARG A 264 -18.41 14.26 -2.88
CA ARG A 264 -19.41 13.29 -3.35
C ARG A 264 -19.04 11.85 -2.96
N ASP A 265 -17.83 11.43 -3.31
CA ASP A 265 -17.33 10.06 -3.13
C ASP A 265 -17.19 9.71 -1.63
N ALA A 266 -16.71 10.67 -0.83
CA ALA A 266 -16.63 10.54 0.62
C ALA A 266 -18.03 10.42 1.26
N THR A 267 -19.04 11.14 0.73
CA THR A 267 -20.43 11.04 1.21
C THR A 267 -21.01 9.64 0.97
N PHE A 268 -20.77 9.02 -0.19
CA PHE A 268 -21.23 7.66 -0.46
C PHE A 268 -20.53 6.62 0.41
N THR A 269 -19.22 6.77 0.60
CA THR A 269 -18.46 5.94 1.54
C THR A 269 -19.05 6.03 2.94
N LEU A 270 -19.36 7.25 3.37
CA LEU A 270 -19.91 7.48 4.69
C LEU A 270 -21.29 6.86 4.89
N PHE A 271 -22.14 6.94 3.87
CA PHE A 271 -23.45 6.32 3.88
C PHE A 271 -23.36 4.80 4.07
N ALA A 272 -22.41 4.15 3.40
CA ALA A 272 -22.16 2.71 3.56
C ALA A 272 -21.68 2.38 4.99
N LEU A 273 -20.67 3.11 5.50
CA LEU A 273 -20.13 2.92 6.85
C LEU A 273 -21.20 3.11 7.94
N THR A 274 -21.99 4.18 7.83
CA THR A 274 -23.03 4.51 8.81
C THR A 274 -24.13 3.44 8.83
N ARG A 275 -24.58 2.97 7.65
CA ARG A 275 -25.55 1.87 7.55
C ARG A 275 -25.05 0.55 8.13
N ALA A 276 -23.74 0.35 8.15
CA ALA A 276 -23.10 -0.82 8.73
C ALA A 276 -22.73 -0.67 10.22
N GLY A 277 -23.09 0.45 10.87
CA GLY A 277 -22.88 0.67 12.32
C GLY A 277 -21.62 1.44 12.70
N PHE A 278 -20.83 1.92 11.72
CA PHE A 278 -19.56 2.61 11.97
C PHE A 278 -19.74 4.11 12.22
N ALA A 279 -20.40 4.47 13.32
CA ALA A 279 -20.71 5.86 13.66
C ALA A 279 -19.47 6.74 13.94
N GLU A 280 -18.36 6.16 14.40
CA GLU A 280 -17.11 6.91 14.63
C GLU A 280 -16.50 7.45 13.34
N GLU A 281 -16.55 6.68 12.25
CA GLU A 281 -16.07 7.15 10.95
C GLU A 281 -16.88 8.36 10.47
N ALA A 282 -18.20 8.36 10.77
CA ALA A 282 -19.08 9.49 10.52
C ALA A 282 -18.75 10.74 11.32
N ARG A 283 -18.44 10.57 12.60
CA ARG A 283 -18.01 11.68 13.44
C ARG A 283 -16.69 12.27 12.96
N SER A 284 -15.73 11.41 12.62
CA SER A 284 -14.41 11.82 12.13
C SER A 284 -14.54 12.60 10.82
N TRP A 285 -15.24 12.05 9.83
CA TRP A 285 -15.45 12.73 8.54
C TRP A 285 -16.24 14.04 8.69
N ARG A 286 -17.27 14.09 9.53
CA ARG A 286 -18.00 15.34 9.80
C ARG A 286 -17.05 16.40 10.38
N GLY A 287 -16.20 16.00 11.32
CA GLY A 287 -15.17 16.88 11.90
C GLY A 287 -14.22 17.42 10.82
N TRP A 288 -13.78 16.56 9.91
CA TRP A 288 -12.99 16.96 8.73
C TRP A 288 -13.74 17.96 7.85
N LEU A 289 -14.97 17.63 7.45
CA LEU A 289 -15.77 18.44 6.52
C LEU A 289 -15.95 19.85 7.06
N LEU A 290 -16.37 19.98 8.32
CA LEU A 290 -16.60 21.27 8.96
C LEU A 290 -15.34 22.14 9.00
N ARG A 291 -14.15 21.54 9.12
CA ARG A 291 -12.87 22.28 9.02
C ARG A 291 -12.53 22.64 7.58
N ALA A 292 -12.67 21.70 6.64
CA ALA A 292 -12.31 21.90 5.24
C ALA A 292 -13.16 22.99 4.56
N ILE A 293 -14.47 23.01 4.83
CA ILE A 293 -15.41 23.98 4.26
C ILE A 293 -15.55 25.26 5.10
N ALA A 294 -14.88 25.36 6.25
CA ALA A 294 -14.93 26.55 7.09
C ALA A 294 -14.61 27.82 6.27
N GLY A 295 -15.33 28.90 6.56
CA GLY A 295 -15.28 30.15 5.80
C GLY A 295 -16.57 30.43 5.03
N SER A 296 -16.44 31.10 3.87
CA SER A 296 -17.60 31.47 3.05
C SER A 296 -18.17 30.27 2.29
N PRO A 297 -19.49 30.00 2.36
CA PRO A 297 -20.12 28.94 1.57
C PRO A 297 -19.91 29.05 0.06
N ALA A 298 -19.80 30.27 -0.47
CA ALA A 298 -19.54 30.53 -1.88
C ALA A 298 -18.15 30.05 -2.35
N GLN A 299 -17.26 29.70 -1.43
CA GLN A 299 -15.91 29.23 -1.70
C GLN A 299 -15.77 27.72 -1.50
N MET A 300 -16.85 26.97 -1.34
CA MET A 300 -16.79 25.52 -1.26
C MET A 300 -16.25 24.93 -2.57
N GLN A 301 -15.32 23.98 -2.45
CA GLN A 301 -14.73 23.25 -3.57
C GLN A 301 -15.34 21.85 -3.65
N ILE A 302 -15.22 21.21 -4.81
CA ILE A 302 -15.71 19.84 -5.01
C ILE A 302 -14.75 18.78 -4.43
N LEU A 303 -13.47 19.15 -4.29
CA LEU A 303 -12.39 18.25 -3.86
C LEU A 303 -11.38 19.01 -3.00
N TYR A 304 -10.76 18.31 -2.04
CA TYR A 304 -9.83 18.86 -1.07
C TYR A 304 -8.69 17.88 -0.78
N GLY A 305 -7.56 18.39 -0.29
CA GLY A 305 -6.53 17.58 0.33
C GLY A 305 -7.03 16.87 1.60
N MET A 306 -6.29 15.87 2.07
CA MET A 306 -6.72 15.06 3.22
C MET A 306 -6.78 15.84 4.55
N HIS A 307 -6.09 16.97 4.68
CA HIS A 307 -6.25 17.89 5.81
C HIS A 307 -7.22 19.04 5.52
N GLY A 308 -7.82 19.06 4.34
CA GLY A 308 -8.70 20.15 3.88
C GLY A 308 -7.96 21.21 3.06
N GLU A 309 -6.77 20.91 2.54
CA GLU A 309 -6.01 21.79 1.67
C GLU A 309 -6.83 22.15 0.42
N ARG A 310 -6.88 23.46 0.08
CA ARG A 310 -7.69 24.01 -1.02
C ARG A 310 -6.92 24.22 -2.32
N ARG A 311 -5.59 24.24 -2.25
CA ARG A 311 -4.69 24.42 -3.39
C ARG A 311 -4.07 23.09 -3.72
N LEU A 312 -4.45 22.55 -4.87
CA LEU A 312 -4.05 21.23 -5.34
C LEU A 312 -3.47 21.44 -6.74
N PRO A 313 -2.14 21.66 -6.84
CA PRO A 313 -1.50 21.93 -8.12
C PRO A 313 -1.56 20.69 -9.00
N GLU A 314 -1.93 20.89 -10.26
CA GLU A 314 -1.93 19.86 -11.30
C GLU A 314 -0.67 20.00 -12.15
N PHE A 315 -0.07 18.88 -12.50
CA PHE A 315 1.06 18.79 -13.41
C PHE A 315 1.05 17.45 -14.13
N GLU A 316 1.68 17.40 -15.30
CA GLU A 316 1.80 16.20 -16.10
C GLU A 316 3.12 15.48 -15.79
N ILE A 317 3.07 14.15 -15.72
CA ILE A 317 4.24 13.29 -15.47
C ILE A 317 4.67 12.68 -16.80
N GLU A 318 5.52 13.39 -17.54
CA GLU A 318 5.85 13.07 -18.94
C GLU A 318 6.65 11.76 -19.13
N TRP A 319 7.33 11.27 -18.10
CA TRP A 319 8.15 10.05 -18.16
C TRP A 319 7.39 8.77 -17.81
N LEU A 320 6.12 8.88 -17.39
CA LEU A 320 5.26 7.72 -17.15
C LEU A 320 4.33 7.52 -18.36
N PRO A 321 4.37 6.35 -19.03
CA PRO A 321 3.51 6.08 -20.18
C PRO A 321 2.02 5.99 -19.83
N GLY A 322 1.67 5.84 -18.55
CA GLY A 322 0.29 5.66 -18.09
C GLY A 322 -0.14 4.18 -18.07
N TYR A 323 -1.42 3.97 -17.80
CA TYR A 323 -2.03 2.64 -17.78
C TYR A 323 -2.82 2.38 -19.06
N GLU A 324 -2.42 1.34 -19.79
CA GLU A 324 -3.01 0.81 -21.04
C GLU A 324 -3.29 1.82 -22.16
#